data_AF-A0A0G1BGP7-F1
#
_entry.id   AF-A0A0G1BGP7-F1
#
_cell.length_a   1.000
_cell.length_b   1.000
_cell.length_c   1.000
_cell.angle_alpha   90.00
_cell.angle_beta   90.00
_cell.angle_gamma   90.00
#
_symmetry.space_group_name_H-M   'P 1'
#
loop_
_entity.id
_entity.type
_entity.pdbx_description
1 polymer ?
#
loop_
_entity_poly.entity_id
_entity_poly.type
_entity_poly.pdbx_seq_one_letter_code
_entity_poly.pdbx_strand_id
1 'polypeptide(L)'
;MGASMRVLLNQNENESLPIETQTILLSLVFTSFSSEKDAAFFSKNHAVLSRAITENKEFVALRKSVRTEKSFDQFLGSMEKQLPYFKKVCLG
;
A
#
# COMPACT_ATOMS: atom_id res chain seq x y z
N MET A 1 -0.45 -9.46 -12.09
CA MET A 1 -1.41 -9.04 -11.05
C MET A 1 -1.56 -10.07 -9.92
N GLY A 2 -1.92 -11.32 -10.20
CA GLY A 2 -2.16 -12.34 -9.15
C GLY A 2 -0.96 -12.65 -8.24
N ALA A 3 0.27 -12.67 -8.76
CA ALA A 3 1.47 -12.92 -7.95
C ALA A 3 1.79 -11.75 -6.99
N SER A 4 1.69 -10.50 -7.47
CA SER A 4 1.90 -9.30 -6.65
C SER A 4 0.88 -9.20 -5.50
N MET A 5 -0.38 -9.55 -5.76
CA MET A 5 -1.42 -9.56 -4.74
C MET A 5 -1.15 -10.62 -3.66
N ARG A 6 -0.68 -11.82 -4.04
CA ARG A 6 -0.28 -12.85 -3.05
C ARG A 6 0.85 -12.38 -2.15
N VAL A 7 1.84 -11.67 -2.70
CA VAL A 7 2.94 -11.12 -1.92
C VAL A 7 2.45 -10.07 -0.92
N LEU A 8 1.51 -9.21 -1.31
CA LEU A 8 0.92 -8.20 -0.43
C LEU A 8 -0.08 -8.77 0.60
N LEU A 9 -0.60 -9.97 0.35
CA LEU A 9 -1.43 -10.73 1.30
C LEU A 9 -0.58 -11.52 2.31
N ASN A 10 0.68 -11.82 1.99
CA ASN A 10 1.55 -12.57 2.88
C ASN A 10 1.96 -11.69 4.06
N GLN A 11 1.39 -11.96 5.23
CA GLN A 11 1.84 -11.43 6.51
C GLN A 11 2.72 -12.47 7.19
N ASN A 12 3.83 -12.03 7.79
CA ASN A 12 4.66 -12.90 8.61
C ASN A 12 3.86 -13.36 9.84
N GLU A 13 4.11 -14.58 10.29
CA GLU A 13 3.54 -15.07 11.55
C GLU A 13 3.95 -14.13 12.69
N ASN A 14 2.97 -13.66 13.47
CA ASN A 14 3.08 -12.69 14.58
C ASN A 14 3.09 -11.18 14.23
N GLU A 15 2.95 -10.77 12.96
CA GLU A 15 2.79 -9.34 12.61
C GLU A 15 1.32 -9.00 12.29
N SER A 16 0.60 -8.41 13.26
CA SER A 16 -0.73 -7.85 13.02
C SER A 16 -0.62 -6.43 12.47
N LEU A 17 -0.87 -6.26 11.17
CA LEU A 17 -0.96 -4.93 10.56
C LEU A 17 -2.33 -4.29 10.83
N PRO A 18 -2.41 -2.98 11.10
CA PRO A 18 -3.69 -2.27 11.14
C PRO A 18 -4.48 -2.49 9.84
N ILE A 19 -5.80 -2.60 9.94
CA ILE A 19 -6.66 -2.87 8.78
C ILE A 19 -6.50 -1.82 7.68
N GLU A 20 -6.26 -0.56 8.04
CA GLU A 20 -5.98 0.53 7.11
C GLU A 20 -4.71 0.25 6.31
N THR A 21 -3.66 -0.20 6.98
CA THR A 21 -2.39 -0.55 6.33
C THR A 21 -2.58 -1.73 5.37
N GLN A 22 -3.30 -2.76 5.79
CA GLN A 22 -3.59 -3.92 4.94
C GLN A 22 -4.38 -3.52 3.69
N THR A 23 -5.44 -2.72 3.86
CA THR A 23 -6.26 -2.25 2.74
C THR A 23 -5.44 -1.42 1.76
N ILE A 24 -4.58 -0.52 2.25
CA ILE A 24 -3.70 0.29 1.40
C ILE A 24 -2.71 -0.60 0.65
N LEU A 25 -2.04 -1.54 1.32
CA LEU A 25 -1.09 -2.47 0.69
C LEU A 25 -1.74 -3.26 -0.44
N LEU A 26 -2.90 -3.87 -0.17
CA LEU A 26 -3.65 -4.64 -1.17
C LEU A 26 -4.11 -3.77 -2.33
N SER A 27 -4.43 -2.51 -2.06
CA SER A 27 -4.97 -1.63 -3.08
C SER A 27 -3.90 -1.06 -4.02
N LEU A 28 -2.60 -1.18 -3.68
CA LEU A 28 -1.50 -0.74 -4.54
C LEU A 28 -1.51 -1.42 -5.90
N VAL A 29 -1.99 -2.67 -6.00
CA VAL A 29 -2.09 -3.40 -7.27
C VAL A 29 -3.11 -2.82 -8.24
N PHE A 30 -4.02 -1.97 -7.76
CA PHE A 30 -5.03 -1.30 -8.59
C PHE A 30 -4.64 0.14 -8.95
N THR A 31 -3.45 0.59 -8.53
CA THR A 31 -2.93 1.93 -8.87
C THR A 31 -1.88 1.85 -9.95
N SER A 32 -1.62 3.00 -10.59
CA SER A 32 -0.54 3.19 -11.56
C SER A 32 0.84 2.89 -10.97
N PHE A 33 0.98 2.84 -9.64
CA PHE A 33 2.20 2.40 -8.97
C PHE A 33 2.66 1.01 -9.42
N SER A 34 1.72 0.09 -9.65
CA SER A 34 1.98 -1.32 -9.95
C SER A 34 2.30 -1.60 -11.42
N SER A 35 2.10 -0.64 -12.32
CA SER A 35 2.21 -0.82 -13.78
C SER A 35 3.57 -1.35 -14.25
N GLU A 36 4.65 -0.94 -13.58
CA GLU A 36 6.03 -1.34 -13.90
C GLU A 36 6.67 -2.21 -12.81
N LYS A 37 5.88 -2.74 -11.86
CA LYS A 37 6.38 -3.44 -10.67
C LYS A 37 5.84 -4.86 -10.61
N ASP A 38 6.74 -5.80 -10.39
CA ASP A 38 6.43 -7.21 -10.28
C ASP A 38 6.33 -7.68 -8.81
N ALA A 39 6.07 -8.97 -8.63
CA ALA A 39 5.99 -9.57 -7.31
C ALA A 39 7.33 -9.47 -6.54
N ALA A 40 8.46 -9.52 -7.23
CA ALA A 40 9.78 -9.41 -6.60
C ALA A 40 9.99 -8.01 -6.00
N PHE A 41 9.56 -6.96 -6.71
CA PHE A 41 9.55 -5.60 -6.18
C PHE A 41 8.75 -5.51 -4.89
N PHE A 42 7.50 -6.00 -4.89
CA PHE A 42 6.64 -5.92 -3.70
C PHE A 42 7.18 -6.76 -2.54
N SER A 43 7.80 -7.89 -2.83
CA SER A 43 8.39 -8.76 -1.80
C SER A 43 9.58 -8.07 -1.13
N LYS A 44 10.50 -7.49 -1.93
CA LYS A 44 11.64 -6.73 -1.43
C LYS A 44 11.22 -5.53 -0.57
N ASN A 45 10.13 -4.85 -0.95
CA ASN A 45 9.70 -3.61 -0.33
C ASN A 45 8.59 -3.77 0.71
N HIS A 46 8.08 -4.99 0.96
CA HIS A 46 6.90 -5.22 1.79
C HIS A 46 7.06 -4.60 3.19
N ALA A 47 8.16 -4.91 3.89
CA ALA A 47 8.40 -4.41 5.24
C ALA A 47 8.48 -2.87 5.29
N VAL A 48 9.15 -2.26 4.31
CA VAL A 48 9.30 -0.79 4.23
C VAL A 48 7.96 -0.12 3.93
N LEU A 49 7.18 -0.68 3.00
CA LEU A 49 5.83 -0.20 2.69
C LEU A 49 4.91 -0.31 3.89
N SER A 50 4.83 -1.48 4.52
CA SER A 50 3.99 -1.74 5.70
C SER A 50 4.33 -0.79 6.85
N ARG A 51 5.63 -0.61 7.13
CA ARG A 51 6.09 0.31 8.17
C ARG A 51 5.77 1.76 7.83
N ALA A 52 6.08 2.20 6.60
CA ALA A 52 5.82 3.57 6.17
C ALA A 52 4.33 3.90 6.21
N ILE A 53 3.48 3.02 5.69
CA ILE A 53 2.02 3.20 5.71
C ILE A 53 1.50 3.26 7.13
N THR A 54 2.08 2.51 8.07
CA THR A 54 1.64 2.49 9.47
C THR A 54 2.10 3.73 10.24
N GLU A 55 3.39 4.06 10.15
CA GLU A 55 4.05 5.00 11.06
C GLU A 55 4.17 6.42 10.49
N ASN A 56 4.32 6.56 9.17
CA ASN A 56 4.66 7.85 8.59
C ASN A 56 3.44 8.79 8.55
N LYS A 57 3.68 10.06 8.90
CA LYS A 57 2.67 11.12 8.94
C LYS A 57 2.07 11.43 7.57
N GLU A 58 2.85 11.24 6.50
CA GLU A 58 2.40 11.49 5.12
C GLU A 58 1.20 10.60 4.74
N PHE A 59 1.08 9.41 5.35
CA PHE A 59 -0.02 8.48 5.09
C PHE A 59 -1.21 8.63 6.05
N VAL A 60 -1.21 9.59 6.99
CA VAL A 60 -2.33 9.77 7.95
C VAL A 60 -3.65 10.01 7.23
N ALA A 61 -3.66 10.90 6.24
CA ALA A 61 -4.85 11.20 5.47
C ALA A 61 -5.34 9.98 4.68
N LEU A 62 -4.42 9.20 4.11
CA LEU A 62 -4.75 7.98 3.37
C LEU A 62 -5.30 6.88 4.28
N ARG A 63 -4.71 6.66 5.46
CA ARG A 63 -5.25 5.73 6.46
C ARG A 63 -6.67 6.10 6.87
N LYS A 64 -6.94 7.40 7.07
CA LYS A 64 -8.29 7.87 7.35
C LYS A 64 -9.25 7.61 6.19
N SER A 65 -8.78 7.80 4.96
CA SER A 65 -9.62 7.69 3.76
C SER A 65 -10.19 6.28 3.57
N VAL A 66 -9.45 5.24 3.97
CA VAL A 66 -9.92 3.82 4.03
C VAL A 66 -11.27 3.68 4.74
N ARG A 67 -11.53 4.48 5.78
CA ARG A 67 -12.78 4.39 6.57
C ARG A 67 -13.84 5.40 6.16
N THR A 68 -13.47 6.45 5.45
CA THR A 68 -14.37 7.61 5.21
C THR A 68 -14.83 7.75 3.78
N GLU A 69 -14.10 7.21 2.82
CA GLU A 69 -14.49 7.28 1.40
C GLU A 69 -15.61 6.30 1.11
N LYS A 70 -16.57 6.73 0.28
CA LYS A 70 -17.82 5.99 0.04
C LYS A 70 -17.70 4.99 -1.11
N SER A 71 -16.66 5.10 -1.91
CA SER A 71 -16.44 4.25 -3.09
C SER A 71 -14.97 3.91 -3.26
N PHE A 72 -14.72 2.77 -3.89
CA PHE A 72 -13.38 2.30 -4.18
C PHE A 72 -12.63 3.24 -5.13
N ASP A 73 -13.31 3.80 -6.13
CA ASP A 73 -12.68 4.74 -7.08
C ASP A 73 -12.20 6.03 -6.42
N GLN A 74 -12.95 6.56 -5.45
CA GLN A 74 -12.52 7.72 -4.65
C GLN A 74 -11.24 7.38 -3.87
N PHE A 75 -11.20 6.18 -3.28
CA PHE A 75 -10.03 5.68 -2.56
C PHE A 75 -8.81 5.51 -3.45
N LEU A 76 -8.97 4.91 -4.64
CA LEU A 76 -7.90 4.83 -5.62
C LEU A 76 -7.41 6.22 -6.03
N GLY A 77 -8.31 7.19 -6.22
CA GLY A 77 -7.94 8.59 -6.47
C GLY A 77 -7.10 9.22 -5.35
N SER A 78 -7.39 8.89 -4.09
CA SER A 78 -6.57 9.30 -2.94
C SER A 78 -5.22 8.59 -2.90
N MET A 79 -5.15 7.31 -3.27
CA MET A 79 -3.90 6.57 -3.40
C MET A 79 -3.00 7.12 -4.51
N GLU A 80 -3.56 7.47 -5.68
CA GLU A 80 -2.82 8.04 -6.81
C GLU A 80 -2.09 9.33 -6.43
N LYS A 81 -2.68 10.15 -5.56
CA LYS A 81 -2.05 11.37 -5.03
C LYS A 81 -0.86 11.08 -4.12
N GLN A 82 -0.81 9.88 -3.51
CA GLN A 82 0.23 9.48 -2.56
C GLN A 82 1.37 8.69 -3.22
N LEU A 83 1.30 8.43 -4.53
CA LEU A 83 2.35 7.69 -5.25
C LEU A 83 3.76 8.26 -5.14
N PRO A 84 3.98 9.59 -5.12
CA PRO A 84 5.31 10.13 -4.89
C PRO A 84 5.94 9.63 -3.57
N TYR A 85 5.13 9.48 -2.52
CA TYR A 85 5.61 8.99 -1.23
C TYR A 85 5.88 7.49 -1.24
N PHE A 86 5.02 6.69 -1.89
CA PHE A 86 5.29 5.26 -2.09
C PHE A 86 6.58 5.03 -2.88
N LYS A 87 6.83 5.82 -3.94
CA LYS A 87 8.08 5.76 -4.70
C LYS A 87 9.28 6.14 -3.83
N LYS A 88 9.16 7.22 -3.04
CA LYS A 88 10.22 7.70 -2.15
C LYS A 88 10.66 6.64 -1.13
N VAL A 89 9.72 5.91 -0.52
CA VAL A 89 10.05 4.91 0.50
C VAL A 89 10.68 3.64 -0.09
N CYS A 90 10.39 3.29 -1.34
CA CYS A 90 10.97 2.11 -1.99
C CYS A 90 12.32 2.35 -2.69
N LEU A 91 12.76 3.61 -2.80
CA LEU A 91 14.06 4.00 -3.38
C LEU A 91 15.12 4.27 -2.31
N GLY A 92 14.74 4.20 -1.02
CA GLY A 92 15.63 4.34 0.14
C GLY A 92 16.29 3.05 0.57
#